data_AF-A0A939VB79-F1
#
_entry.id   AF-A0A939VB79-F1
#
_cell.length_a   1.000
_cell.length_b   1.000
_cell.length_c   1.000
_cell.angle_alpha   90.00
_cell.angle_beta   90.00
_cell.angle_gamma   90.00
#
_symmetry.space_group_name_H-M   'P 1'
#
loop_
_entity.id
_entity.type
_entity.pdbx_description
1 polymer ?
#
loop_
_entity_poly.entity_id
_entity_poly.type
_entity_poly.pdbx_seq_one_letter_code
_entity_poly.pdbx_strand_id
1 'polypeptide(L)'
;MTSIPFKTILTIIMFALSSGNIFAMTNSGENHSPKKTATTTLKGDVNTDGEIDISDVLCTVDYILGKHVEQFNVDLADLNNDHTIDISDVLIIVDIILGKNVSDPDNPSLPIDDLEGGDPGTGV
;
A
#
# COMPACT_ATOMS: atom_id res chain seq x y z
N MET A 1 -9.33 25.26 -19.20
CA MET A 1 -9.26 24.03 -18.39
C MET A 1 -9.67 24.37 -16.98
N THR A 2 -10.95 24.24 -16.63
CA THR A 2 -11.43 24.47 -15.27
C THR A 2 -11.15 23.23 -14.45
N SER A 3 -10.17 23.30 -13.54
CA SER A 3 -9.88 22.23 -12.58
C SER A 3 -11.13 21.98 -11.75
N ILE A 4 -11.62 20.74 -11.75
CA ILE A 4 -12.80 20.36 -10.96
C ILE A 4 -12.35 20.35 -9.50
N PRO A 5 -12.86 21.25 -8.64
CA PRO A 5 -12.38 21.31 -7.27
C PRO A 5 -12.74 20.02 -6.53
N PHE A 6 -11.88 19.58 -5.61
CA PHE A 6 -12.00 18.33 -4.85
C PHE A 6 -13.38 18.15 -4.18
N LYS A 7 -14.01 19.27 -3.82
CA LYS A 7 -15.36 19.35 -3.26
C LYS A 7 -16.44 18.87 -4.25
N THR A 8 -16.26 19.12 -5.54
CA THR A 8 -17.17 18.69 -6.61
C THR A 8 -17.03 17.19 -6.88
N ILE A 9 -15.82 16.63 -6.84
CA ILE A 9 -15.59 15.18 -6.98
C ILE A 9 -16.23 14.43 -5.80
N LEU A 10 -16.01 14.92 -4.57
CA LEU A 10 -16.63 14.35 -3.37
C LEU A 10 -18.17 14.42 -3.42
N THR A 11 -18.73 15.51 -3.96
CA THR A 11 -20.19 15.65 -4.12
C THR A 11 -20.75 14.66 -5.14
N ILE A 12 -20.05 14.40 -6.25
CA ILE A 12 -20.47 13.43 -7.27
C ILE A 12 -20.48 12.00 -6.70
N ILE A 13 -19.46 11.64 -5.90
CA ILE A 13 -19.36 10.34 -5.24
C ILE A 13 -20.47 10.18 -4.19
N MET A 14 -20.72 11.21 -3.37
CA MET A 14 -21.81 11.20 -2.38
C MET A 14 -23.20 11.13 -3.04
N PHE A 15 -23.39 11.75 -4.21
CA PHE A 15 -24.64 11.66 -4.97
C PHE A 15 -24.84 10.26 -5.57
N ALA A 16 -23.78 9.61 -6.08
CA ALA A 16 -23.83 8.25 -6.60
C ALA A 16 -24.14 7.18 -5.53
N LEU A 17 -23.80 7.46 -4.27
CA LEU A 17 -24.13 6.61 -3.12
C LEU A 17 -25.54 6.89 -2.57
N SER A 18 -26.07 8.11 -2.75
CA SER A 18 -27.44 8.50 -2.32
C SER A 18 -28.53 8.04 -3.30
N SER A 19 -28.23 7.92 -4.58
CA SER A 19 -29.09 7.27 -5.56
C SER A 19 -28.42 5.99 -6.01
N GLY A 20 -28.63 4.91 -5.27
CA GLY A 20 -28.05 3.61 -5.56
C GLY A 20 -28.20 3.26 -7.03
N ASN A 21 -27.08 3.30 -7.78
CA ASN A 21 -26.84 2.61 -9.05
C ASN A 21 -25.51 3.07 -9.68
N ILE A 22 -24.39 2.48 -9.24
CA ILE A 22 -23.29 2.03 -10.15
C ILE A 22 -22.62 0.76 -9.57
N PHE A 23 -23.39 -0.27 -9.15
CA PHE A 23 -22.80 -1.61 -8.87
C PHE A 23 -23.79 -2.78 -8.99
N ALA A 24 -24.98 -2.58 -9.53
CA ALA A 24 -25.97 -3.65 -9.68
C ALA A 24 -26.04 -4.15 -11.13
N MET A 25 -24.93 -4.61 -11.68
CA MET A 25 -24.97 -5.62 -12.74
C MET A 25 -23.65 -6.39 -12.79
N THR A 26 -23.55 -7.44 -11.97
CA THR A 26 -22.82 -8.63 -12.39
C THR A 26 -23.61 -9.87 -11.98
N ASN A 27 -24.15 -10.54 -12.99
CA ASN A 27 -24.62 -11.92 -12.87
C ASN A 27 -23.37 -12.80 -12.72
N SER A 28 -23.20 -13.46 -11.58
CA SER A 28 -22.87 -14.89 -11.59
C SER A 28 -23.03 -15.45 -10.19
N GLY A 29 -23.82 -16.52 -10.08
CA GLY A 29 -23.85 -17.32 -8.88
C GLY A 29 -22.56 -18.10 -8.76
N GLU A 30 -21.78 -17.82 -7.73
CA GLU A 30 -20.64 -18.64 -7.36
C GLU A 30 -20.81 -18.96 -5.87
N ASN A 31 -21.25 -20.19 -5.61
CA ASN A 31 -21.26 -20.78 -4.28
C ASN A 31 -19.82 -20.89 -3.80
N HIS A 32 -19.36 -20.01 -2.91
CA HIS A 32 -18.08 -20.22 -2.23
C HIS A 32 -18.28 -20.27 -0.73
N SER A 33 -18.10 -21.48 -0.20
CA SER A 33 -18.14 -21.93 1.19
C SER A 33 -17.62 -20.90 2.20
N PRO A 34 -18.11 -20.92 3.46
CA PRO A 34 -17.49 -20.13 4.52
C PRO A 34 -16.07 -20.63 4.73
N LYS A 35 -15.10 -19.98 4.10
CA LYS A 35 -13.68 -20.20 4.37
C LYS A 35 -13.45 -19.66 5.77
N LYS A 36 -13.51 -20.55 6.76
CA LYS A 36 -12.88 -20.33 8.06
C LYS A 36 -11.38 -20.33 7.83
N THR A 37 -10.87 -19.24 7.27
CA THR A 37 -9.43 -19.00 7.13
C THR A 37 -8.91 -18.51 8.45
N ALA A 38 -7.82 -19.09 8.94
CA ALA A 38 -7.07 -18.53 10.04
C ALA A 38 -6.80 -17.06 9.71
N THR A 39 -7.29 -16.14 10.54
CA THR A 39 -7.04 -14.71 10.44
C THR A 39 -5.55 -14.50 10.75
N THR A 40 -4.71 -14.67 9.73
CA THR A 40 -3.37 -14.09 9.75
C THR A 40 -3.55 -12.59 9.72
N THR A 41 -3.45 -11.98 10.89
CA THR A 41 -3.43 -10.54 11.06
C THR A 41 -2.32 -9.96 10.17
N LEU A 42 -2.70 -9.21 9.14
CA LEU A 42 -1.77 -8.56 8.23
C LEU A 42 -1.41 -7.19 8.82
N LYS A 43 -0.13 -6.97 9.11
CA LYS A 43 0.33 -5.64 9.57
C LYS A 43 0.17 -4.66 8.40
N GLY A 44 -0.57 -3.57 8.59
CA GLY A 44 -0.91 -2.59 7.55
C GLY A 44 -2.32 -2.73 6.96
N ASP A 45 -3.02 -3.85 7.22
CA ASP A 45 -4.46 -4.03 6.94
C ASP A 45 -5.25 -3.37 8.07
N VAL A 46 -5.39 -2.06 8.02
CA VAL A 46 -5.98 -1.27 9.12
C VAL A 46 -7.50 -1.34 9.11
N ASN A 47 -8.12 -1.64 7.97
CA ASN A 47 -9.57 -1.79 7.86
C ASN A 47 -10.03 -3.25 8.09
N THR A 48 -9.09 -4.20 8.22
CA THR A 48 -9.31 -5.63 8.48
C THR A 48 -10.10 -6.37 7.41
N ASP A 49 -9.99 -5.93 6.16
CA ASP A 49 -10.66 -6.56 5.01
C ASP A 49 -9.90 -7.77 4.45
N GLY A 50 -8.66 -7.98 4.91
CA GLY A 50 -7.81 -9.11 4.55
C GLY A 50 -6.89 -8.85 3.37
N GLU A 51 -6.85 -7.64 2.83
CA GLU A 51 -5.92 -7.17 1.82
C GLU A 51 -5.11 -5.97 2.35
N ILE A 52 -3.99 -5.62 1.71
CA ILE A 52 -3.27 -4.36 2.00
C ILE A 52 -3.31 -3.53 0.73
N ASP A 53 -4.13 -2.47 0.73
CA ASP A 53 -4.39 -1.67 -0.46
C ASP A 53 -4.60 -0.17 -0.16
N ILE A 54 -5.08 0.58 -1.17
CA ILE A 54 -5.30 2.03 -1.04
C ILE A 54 -6.38 2.38 0.00
N SER A 55 -7.28 1.46 0.33
CA SER A 55 -8.31 1.63 1.35
C SER A 55 -7.67 1.77 2.73
N ASP A 56 -6.61 1.03 3.02
CA ASP A 56 -5.85 1.16 4.27
C ASP A 56 -5.17 2.52 4.42
N VAL A 57 -4.63 3.04 3.31
CA VAL A 57 -4.06 4.38 3.23
C VAL A 57 -5.11 5.43 3.57
N LEU A 58 -6.31 5.32 2.98
CA LEU A 58 -7.39 6.26 3.23
C LEU A 58 -7.86 6.20 4.68
N CYS A 59 -8.04 5.00 5.24
CA CYS A 59 -8.41 4.80 6.64
C CYS A 59 -7.37 5.41 7.59
N THR A 60 -6.08 5.19 7.34
CA THR A 60 -4.98 5.75 8.15
C THR A 60 -4.93 7.28 8.07
N VAL A 61 -5.07 7.86 6.87
CA VAL A 61 -5.12 9.32 6.69
C VAL A 61 -6.33 9.93 7.39
N ASP A 62 -7.50 9.32 7.27
CA ASP A 62 -8.71 9.81 7.94
C ASP A 62 -8.58 9.75 9.47
N TYR A 63 -7.95 8.70 10.00
CA TYR A 63 -7.59 8.60 11.42
C TYR A 63 -6.64 9.72 11.87
N ILE A 64 -5.55 9.97 11.13
CA ILE A 64 -4.58 11.04 11.41
C ILE A 64 -5.24 12.43 11.42
N LEU A 65 -6.22 12.64 10.53
CA LEU A 65 -6.99 13.88 10.45
C LEU A 65 -8.08 14.00 11.53
N GLY A 66 -8.20 13.02 12.43
CA GLY A 66 -9.18 13.00 13.50
C GLY A 66 -10.62 12.76 13.01
N LYS A 67 -10.79 12.17 11.82
CA LYS A 67 -12.11 11.77 11.34
C LYS A 67 -12.51 10.44 11.96
N HIS A 68 -13.82 10.19 11.99
CA HIS A 68 -14.35 8.91 12.40
C HIS A 68 -14.15 7.87 11.29
N VAL A 69 -13.53 6.74 11.62
CA VAL A 69 -13.36 5.57 10.76
C VAL A 69 -14.07 4.40 11.44
N GLU A 70 -15.05 3.78 10.77
CA GLU A 70 -15.89 2.74 11.37
C GLU A 70 -15.09 1.46 11.71
N GLN A 71 -14.12 1.12 10.87
CA GLN A 71 -13.27 -0.06 11.00
C GLN A 71 -11.82 0.40 10.90
N PHE A 72 -11.19 0.59 12.07
CA PHE A 72 -9.79 0.97 12.16
C PHE A 72 -9.11 0.21 13.29
N ASN A 73 -8.07 -0.54 12.95
CA ASN A 73 -7.29 -1.30 13.90
C ASN A 73 -5.94 -0.62 14.19
N VAL A 74 -5.85 -0.01 15.37
CA VAL A 74 -4.66 0.70 15.84
C VAL A 74 -3.44 -0.21 15.99
N ASP A 75 -3.64 -1.49 16.31
CA ASP A 75 -2.54 -2.46 16.49
C ASP A 75 -1.86 -2.81 15.16
N LEU A 76 -2.53 -2.55 14.03
CA LEU A 76 -2.05 -2.82 12.67
C LEU A 76 -1.54 -1.57 11.97
N ALA A 77 -1.84 -0.40 12.51
CA ALA A 77 -1.54 0.90 11.93
C ALA A 77 -0.13 1.42 12.26
N ASP A 78 0.42 1.08 13.43
CA ASP A 78 1.80 1.45 13.80
C ASP A 78 2.81 0.48 13.13
N LEU A 79 3.31 0.87 11.96
CA LEU A 79 4.14 0.04 11.11
C LEU A 79 5.62 0.19 11.43
N ASN A 80 6.05 1.37 11.89
CA ASN A 80 7.44 1.64 12.28
C ASN A 80 7.75 1.31 13.76
N ASN A 81 6.72 0.99 14.57
CA ASN A 81 6.78 0.70 16.01
C ASN A 81 7.29 1.87 16.86
N ASP A 82 6.96 3.10 16.49
CA ASP A 82 7.31 4.29 17.28
C ASP A 82 6.21 4.71 18.28
N HIS A 83 5.11 3.94 18.34
CA HIS A 83 3.90 4.16 19.14
C HIS A 83 3.07 5.37 18.73
N THR A 84 3.32 5.94 17.55
CA THR A 84 2.56 7.05 16.95
C THR A 84 2.02 6.61 15.61
N ILE A 85 0.74 6.84 15.36
CA ILE A 85 0.14 6.59 14.05
C ILE A 85 0.17 7.92 13.29
N ASP A 86 1.06 8.04 12.31
CA ASP A 86 1.22 9.25 11.51
C ASP A 86 1.51 8.98 10.03
N ILE A 87 1.92 10.02 9.30
CA ILE A 87 2.19 9.92 7.87
C ILE A 87 3.32 8.93 7.54
N SER A 88 4.21 8.64 8.49
CA SER A 88 5.29 7.68 8.34
C SER A 88 4.75 6.26 8.13
N ASP A 89 3.67 5.89 8.83
CA ASP A 89 3.01 4.60 8.64
C ASP A 89 2.33 4.52 7.28
N VAL A 90 1.69 5.61 6.85
CA VAL A 90 1.08 5.71 5.51
C VAL A 90 2.11 5.46 4.42
N LEU A 91 3.33 6.00 4.55
CA LEU A 91 4.40 5.77 3.58
C LEU A 91 4.81 4.29 3.53
N ILE A 92 4.82 3.59 4.67
CA ILE A 92 5.13 2.16 4.71
C ILE A 92 4.02 1.34 4.03
N ILE A 93 2.74 1.67 4.24
CA ILE A 93 1.62 1.03 3.51
C ILE A 93 1.80 1.22 1.99
N VAL A 94 2.13 2.44 1.54
CA VAL A 94 2.39 2.72 0.12
C VAL A 94 3.57 1.91 -0.41
N ASP A 95 4.67 1.80 0.33
CA ASP A 95 5.83 0.99 -0.07
C ASP A 95 5.47 -0.50 -0.19
N ILE A 96 4.61 -1.02 0.71
CA ILE A 96 4.08 -2.40 0.65
C ILE A 96 3.24 -2.58 -0.63
N ILE A 97 2.30 -1.67 -0.90
CA ILE A 97 1.44 -1.72 -2.10
C ILE A 97 2.27 -1.67 -3.38
N LEU A 98 3.32 -0.84 -3.41
CA LEU A 98 4.22 -0.70 -4.55
C LEU A 98 5.20 -1.88 -4.70
N GLY A 99 5.22 -2.82 -3.75
CA GLY A 99 6.15 -3.95 -3.76
C GLY A 99 7.61 -3.51 -3.65
N LYS A 100 7.87 -2.36 -3.00
CA LYS A 100 9.21 -1.85 -2.78
C LYS A 100 9.90 -2.70 -1.73
N ASN A 101 10.51 -3.80 -2.16
CA ASN A 101 11.41 -4.57 -1.32
C ASN A 101 12.53 -3.62 -0.89
N VAL A 102 12.66 -3.35 0.42
CA VAL A 102 13.71 -2.49 1.01
C VAL A 102 15.09 -3.15 0.95
N SER A 103 15.27 -4.12 0.05
CA SER A 103 16.50 -4.85 -0.23
C SER A 103 16.85 -4.70 -1.71
N ASP A 104 17.13 -3.47 -2.14
CA ASP A 104 17.99 -3.26 -3.30
C ASP A 104 19.07 -2.23 -2.95
N PRO A 105 20.14 -2.66 -2.24
CA PRO A 105 21.40 -1.94 -2.18
C PRO A 105 22.18 -1.98 -3.51
N ASP A 106 21.58 -2.50 -4.60
CA ASP A 106 22.16 -2.58 -5.95
C ASP A 106 22.22 -1.19 -6.63
N ASN A 107 23.01 -0.34 -6.00
CA ASN A 107 23.86 0.63 -6.65
C ASN A 107 24.65 -0.09 -7.78
N PRO A 108 24.46 0.29 -9.06
CA PRO A 108 25.05 -0.43 -10.18
C PRO A 108 26.58 -0.31 -10.17
N SER A 109 27.23 -1.46 -10.37
CA SER A 109 28.65 -1.69 -10.53
C SER A 109 29.37 -0.57 -11.31
N LEU A 110 30.25 0.18 -10.64
CA LEU A 110 31.40 0.79 -11.32
C LEU A 110 32.52 -0.27 -11.30
N PRO A 111 32.95 -0.81 -12.46
CA PRO A 111 34.17 -1.59 -12.55
C PRO A 111 35.33 -0.70 -12.09
N ILE A 112 35.95 -1.03 -10.96
CA ILE A 112 37.22 -0.42 -10.57
C ILE A 112 38.27 -1.03 -11.50
N ASP A 113 38.60 -0.28 -12.54
CA ASP A 113 39.89 -0.25 -13.24
C ASP A 113 40.49 -1.60 -13.68
N ASP A 114 40.28 -1.89 -14.96
CA ASP A 114 41.34 -2.42 -15.83
C ASP A 114 42.55 -1.46 -15.83
N LEU A 115 43.41 -1.52 -14.81
CA LEU A 115 44.79 -1.04 -14.93
C LEU A 115 45.76 -1.73 -13.96
N GLU A 116 46.07 -3.00 -14.21
CA GLU A 116 47.49 -3.40 -14.20
C GLU A 116 47.73 -4.51 -15.22
N GLY A 117 48.00 -4.08 -16.47
CA GLY A 117 48.76 -4.90 -17.40
C GLY A 117 50.18 -5.06 -16.85
N GLY A 118 50.56 -6.30 -16.57
CA GLY A 118 51.89 -6.71 -16.09
C GLY A 118 52.25 -8.11 -16.56
N ASP A 119 52.23 -8.29 -17.89
CA ASP A 119 52.99 -9.22 -18.76
C ASP A 119 52.93 -10.77 -18.56
N PRO A 120 52.73 -11.56 -19.65
CA PRO A 120 52.69 -13.02 -19.64
C PRO A 120 54.01 -13.68 -20.08
N GLY A 121 54.39 -14.78 -19.39
CA GLY A 121 55.44 -15.73 -19.82
C GLY A 121 56.86 -15.30 -19.40
N THR A 122 57.78 -16.15 -18.99
CA THR A 122 58.19 -17.49 -19.46
C THR A 122 58.75 -18.27 -18.26
N GLY A 123 58.44 -19.54 -18.01
CA GLY A 123 58.95 -20.66 -18.80
C GLY A 123 60.44 -20.89 -18.56
N VAL A 124 60.81 -21.63 -17.50
CA VAL A 124 61.78 -22.76 -17.43
C VAL A 124 61.75 -23.38 -16.03
#